data_AF-A0A2E8EFU9-F1
#
_entry.id   AF-A0A2E8EFU9-F1
#
_cell.length_a   1.000
_cell.length_b   1.000
_cell.length_c   1.000
_cell.angle_alpha   90.00
_cell.angle_beta   90.00
_cell.angle_gamma   90.00
#
_symmetry.space_group_name_H-M   'P 1'
#
loop_
_entity.id
_entity.type
_entity.pdbx_description
1 polymer ?
#
loop_
_entity_poly.entity_id
_entity_poly.type
_entity_poly.pdbx_seq_one_letter_code
_entity_poly.pdbx_strand_id
1 'polypeptide(L)' 'MPNFKVGTKSPDFTLKDQDGNPISLSDYKGKSNVVLFF' A
#
# COMPACT_ATOMS: atom_id res chain seq x y z
N MET A 1 -0.55 19.74 -11.89
CA MET A 1 0.15 18.67 -11.12
C MET A 1 -0.77 18.17 -10.02
N PRO A 2 -0.92 16.85 -9.81
CA PRO A 2 -1.73 16.33 -8.71
C PRO A 2 -1.08 16.73 -7.37
N ASN A 3 -1.85 17.43 -6.53
CA ASN A 3 -1.43 17.93 -5.23
C ASN A 3 -1.84 16.89 -4.18
N PHE A 4 -0.96 15.92 -3.88
CA PHE A 4 -1.24 14.91 -2.86
C PHE A 4 -1.09 15.56 -1.47
N LYS A 5 -2.23 15.88 -0.83
CA LYS A 5 -2.24 16.37 0.55
C LYS A 5 -1.82 15.24 1.48
N VAL A 6 -0.75 15.46 2.24
CA VAL A 6 -0.33 14.58 3.34
C VAL A 6 -1.54 14.38 4.27
N GLY A 7 -1.98 13.13 4.43
CA GLY A 7 -3.18 12.77 5.20
C GLY A 7 -4.34 12.19 4.39
N THR A 8 -4.30 12.26 3.05
CA THR A 8 -5.27 11.52 2.23
C THR A 8 -4.94 10.02 2.23
N LYS A 9 -5.93 9.17 2.49
CA LYS A 9 -5.77 7.71 2.46
C LYS A 9 -5.24 7.29 1.07
N SER A 10 -4.18 6.49 1.06
CA SER A 10 -3.69 5.88 -0.19
C SER A 10 -4.82 5.09 -0.85
N PRO A 11 -4.93 5.13 -2.19
CA PRO A 11 -5.77 4.18 -2.90
C PRO A 11 -5.34 2.75 -2.54
N ASP A 12 -6.32 1.85 -2.49
CA ASP A 12 -6.06 0.43 -2.27
C ASP A 12 -5.41 -0.13 -3.54
N PHE A 13 -4.29 -0.83 -3.40
CA PHE A 13 -3.59 -1.48 -4.48
C PHE A 13 -3.23 -2.92 -4.11
N THR A 14 -3.15 -3.78 -5.13
CA THR A 14 -2.74 -5.18 -5.01
C THR A 14 -1.45 -5.38 -5.79
N LEU A 15 -0.43 -5.92 -5.15
CA LEU A 15 0.87 -6.26 -5.72
C LEU A 15 1.14 -7.73 -5.50
N LYS A 16 2.05 -8.32 -6.28
CA LYS A 16 2.60 -9.64 -5.96
C LYS A 16 3.77 -9.47 -5.01
N ASP A 17 3.84 -10.29 -3.97
CA ASP A 17 5.02 -10.40 -3.12
C ASP A 17 6.15 -11.18 -3.82
N GLN A 18 7.25 -11.42 -3.10
CA GLN A 18 8.43 -12.15 -3.61
C GLN A 18 8.13 -13.61 -3.95
N ASP A 19 7.11 -14.19 -3.34
CA ASP A 19 6.65 -15.56 -3.58
C ASP A 19 5.57 -15.62 -4.67
N GLY A 20 5.17 -14.47 -5.22
CA GLY A 20 4.15 -14.34 -6.25
C GLY A 20 2.71 -14.27 -5.73
N ASN A 21 2.51 -14.22 -4.41
CA ASN A 21 1.18 -14.13 -3.80
C ASN A 21 0.63 -12.71 -3.96
N PRO A 22 -0.64 -12.54 -4.34
CA PRO A 22 -1.27 -11.24 -4.38
C PRO A 22 -1.50 -10.72 -2.95
N ILE A 23 -0.82 -9.64 -2.60
CA ILE A 23 -1.00 -8.90 -1.35
C ILE A 23 -1.65 -7.55 -1.63
N SER A 24 -2.61 -7.14 -0.79
CA SER A 24 -3.27 -5.84 -0.92
C SER A 24 -2.87 -4.91 0.22
N LEU A 25 -2.77 -3.61 -0.07
CA LEU A 25 -2.47 -2.61 0.97
C LEU A 25 -3.53 -2.63 2.10
N SER A 26 -4.77 -2.98 1.76
CA SER A 26 -5.86 -3.19 2.72
C SER A 26 -5.56 -4.25 3.76
N ASP A 27 -4.77 -5.27 3.44
CA ASP A 27 -4.46 -6.40 4.34
C ASP A 27 -3.58 -5.96 5.52
N TYR A 28 -2.85 -4.87 5.33
CA TYR A 28 -1.98 -4.25 6.31
C TYR A 28 -2.63 -3.06 7.04
N LYS A 29 -3.86 -2.69 6.66
CA LYS A 29 -4.58 -1.56 7.26
C LYS A 29 -4.85 -1.83 8.74
N GLY A 30 -4.25 -1.00 9.61
CA GLY A 30 -4.43 -1.06 11.06
C GLY A 30 -3.55 -2.07 11.80
N LYS A 31 -2.66 -2.80 11.09
CA LYS A 31 -1.75 -3.77 11.73
C LYS A 31 -0.33 -3.24 11.93
N SER A 32 0.24 -2.47 10.99
CA SER A 32 1.59 -1.90 11.11
C SER A 32 1.88 -0.85 10.03
N ASN A 33 2.90 -0.03 10.25
CA ASN A 33 3.44 0.86 9.21
C ASN A 33 4.06 0.01 8.10
N VAL A 34 3.58 0.17 6.86
CA VAL A 34 4.09 -0.56 5.69
C VAL A 34 5.15 0.30 5.01
N VAL A 35 6.34 -0.26 4.80
CA VAL A 35 7.38 0.33 3.94
C VAL A 35 7.35 -0.40 2.61
N LEU A 36 7.07 0.33 1.53
CA LEU A 36 7.12 -0.20 0.16
C LEU A 36 8.50 0.15 -0.42
N PHE A 37 9.27 -0.86 -0.81
CA PHE A 37 10.56 -0.71 -1.50
C PHE A 37 10.44 -1.37 -2.88
N PHE A 38 10.85 -0.66 -3.93
CA PHE A 38 10.87 -1.14 -5.32
C PHE A 38 12.24 -1.72 -5.67
#